data_AF-A0A8J2KQP2-F1
#
_entry.id   AF-A0A8J2KQP2-F1
#
_cell.length_a   1.000
_cell.length_b   1.000
_cell.length_c   1.000
_cell.angle_alpha   90.00
_cell.angle_beta   90.00
_cell.angle_gamma   90.00
#
_symmetry.space_group_name_H-M   'P 1'
#
loop_
_entity.id
_entity.type
_entity.pdbx_description
1 polymer ?
#
loop_
_entity_poly.entity_id
_entity_poly.type
_entity_poly.pdbx_seq_one_letter_code
_entity_poly.pdbx_strand_id
1 'polypeptide(L)'
;ALNTITKTLNTTYWALLDEAGWKKEFGDQRDQVAHFARIPAADIQGVRSPYFFGVTDAMYNASRKSGLRYDSSIPSLRPEELYWPYTGDYKSSQTCGSCLKESHPGFLISPLLSLTGSNGGLCSTVDSCLDEPKNASQTFDLLYNNFLNHSQANRAPFGIHANAGWLLNAEAPFVKEGYLQ
;
A
#
# COMPACT_ATOMS: atom_id res chain seq x y z
N ALA A 1 0.26 11.70 2.15
CA ALA A 1 -0.76 10.62 2.07
C ALA A 1 -1.16 10.21 3.49
N LEU A 2 -2.24 9.45 3.63
CA LEU A 2 -2.93 9.16 4.89
C LEU A 2 -2.95 7.66 5.17
N ASN A 3 -2.91 7.27 6.45
CA ASN A 3 -2.91 5.88 6.92
C ASN A 3 -3.69 5.71 8.22
N THR A 4 -4.88 6.34 8.25
CA THR A 4 -5.86 6.39 9.35
C THR A 4 -5.35 7.04 10.63
N ILE A 5 -6.27 7.53 11.47
CA ILE A 5 -5.93 8.14 12.76
C ILE A 5 -5.60 7.05 13.77
N THR A 6 -6.48 6.05 13.90
CA THR A 6 -6.40 5.11 15.03
C THR A 6 -5.44 3.95 14.78
N LYS A 7 -5.28 3.52 13.53
CA LYS A 7 -4.50 2.35 13.11
C LYS A 7 -4.71 1.11 14.01
N THR A 8 -5.92 0.95 14.57
CA THR A 8 -6.28 -0.16 15.45
C THR A 8 -5.99 -1.53 14.82
N LEU A 9 -5.54 -2.49 15.63
CA LEU A 9 -5.25 -3.87 15.21
C LEU A 9 -6.53 -4.69 14.92
N ASN A 10 -7.72 -4.15 15.22
CA ASN A 10 -8.98 -4.83 14.97
C ASN A 10 -9.30 -4.85 13.46
N THR A 11 -8.96 -5.94 12.77
CA THR A 11 -9.23 -6.10 11.34
C THR A 11 -10.73 -6.11 11.01
N THR A 12 -11.57 -6.60 11.92
CA THR A 12 -13.03 -6.56 11.79
C THR A 12 -13.58 -5.14 11.80
N TYR A 13 -12.97 -4.24 12.60
CA TYR A 13 -13.32 -2.82 12.58
C TYR A 13 -13.15 -2.26 11.17
N TRP A 14 -12.01 -2.47 10.52
CA TRP A 14 -11.75 -1.99 9.16
C TRP A 14 -12.66 -2.64 8.11
N ALA A 15 -12.95 -3.93 8.26
CA ALA A 15 -13.81 -4.66 7.32
C ALA A 15 -15.28 -4.22 7.36
N LEU A 16 -15.77 -3.77 8.52
CA LEU A 16 -17.17 -3.38 8.73
C LEU A 16 -17.38 -1.86 8.81
N LEU A 17 -16.31 -1.08 8.69
CA LEU A 17 -16.38 0.38 8.81
C LEU A 17 -17.21 0.96 7.67
N ASP A 18 -18.23 1.73 8.02
CA ASP A 18 -19.09 2.42 7.07
C ASP A 18 -18.42 3.69 6.53
N GLU A 19 -19.09 4.36 5.59
CA GLU A 19 -18.56 5.56 4.95
C GLU A 19 -18.29 6.69 5.97
N ALA A 20 -19.16 6.85 6.97
CA ALA A 20 -19.00 7.87 8.00
C ALA A 20 -17.78 7.58 8.90
N GLY A 21 -17.55 6.31 9.23
CA GLY A 21 -16.36 5.87 9.94
C GLY A 21 -15.08 6.12 9.14
N TRP A 22 -15.07 5.75 7.85
CA TRP A 22 -13.93 6.04 6.97
C TRP A 22 -13.67 7.53 6.79
N LYS A 23 -14.72 8.36 6.79
CA LYS A 23 -14.56 9.83 6.76
C LYS A 23 -13.87 10.34 8.02
N LYS A 24 -14.16 9.77 9.20
CA LYS A 24 -13.43 10.10 10.43
C LYS A 24 -11.97 9.65 10.38
N GLU A 25 -11.71 8.50 9.78
CA GLU A 25 -10.34 7.96 9.74
C GLU A 25 -9.45 8.62 8.68
N PHE A 26 -9.99 9.00 7.52
CA PHE A 26 -9.22 9.65 6.45
C PHE A 26 -9.52 11.14 6.30
N GLY A 27 -10.78 11.54 6.31
CA GLY A 27 -11.18 12.94 6.18
C GLY A 27 -10.64 13.78 7.34
N ASP A 28 -10.90 13.36 8.58
CA ASP A 28 -10.41 14.12 9.74
C ASP A 28 -8.87 14.02 9.86
N GLN A 29 -8.25 12.93 9.39
CA GLN A 29 -6.78 12.85 9.31
C GLN A 29 -6.21 13.84 8.29
N ARG A 30 -6.89 14.05 7.17
CA ARG A 30 -6.49 15.06 6.17
C ARG A 30 -6.47 16.44 6.81
N ASP A 31 -7.51 16.79 7.55
CA ASP A 31 -7.61 18.07 8.25
C ASP A 31 -6.56 18.19 9.36
N GLN A 32 -6.34 17.12 10.13
CA GLN A 32 -5.29 17.05 11.15
C GLN A 32 -3.91 17.33 10.55
N VAL A 33 -3.54 16.62 9.49
CA VAL A 33 -2.23 16.78 8.83
C VAL A 33 -2.09 18.17 8.23
N ALA A 34 -3.12 18.66 7.52
CA ALA A 34 -3.09 20.00 6.93
C ALA A 34 -2.89 21.08 8.01
N HIS A 35 -3.59 20.96 9.13
CA HIS A 35 -3.50 21.90 10.25
C HIS A 35 -2.14 21.84 10.96
N PHE A 36 -1.73 20.67 11.48
CA PHE A 36 -0.55 20.56 12.33
C PHE A 36 0.77 20.60 11.56
N ALA A 37 0.82 20.04 10.34
CA ALA A 37 2.01 20.12 9.49
C ALA A 37 2.07 21.42 8.66
N ARG A 38 1.01 22.25 8.69
CA ARG A 38 0.88 23.49 7.92
C ARG A 38 1.08 23.30 6.42
N ILE A 39 0.57 22.21 5.88
CA ILE A 39 0.59 21.94 4.44
C ILE A 39 -0.80 22.15 3.83
N PRO A 40 -0.92 22.62 2.59
CA PRO A 40 -2.21 22.74 1.93
C PRO A 40 -2.92 21.39 1.88
N ALA A 41 -4.19 21.33 2.32
CA ALA A 41 -4.97 20.09 2.28
C ALA A 41 -5.10 19.52 0.85
N ALA A 42 -4.98 20.37 -0.18
CA ALA A 42 -5.00 19.98 -1.59
C ALA A 42 -3.79 19.11 -2.01
N ASP A 43 -2.68 19.18 -1.27
CA ASP A 43 -1.47 18.38 -1.53
C ASP A 43 -1.55 17.00 -0.86
N ILE A 44 -2.54 16.79 0.00
CA ILE A 44 -2.81 15.51 0.67
C ILE A 44 -3.83 14.73 -0.17
N GLN A 45 -3.34 13.86 -1.06
CA GLN A 45 -4.18 13.22 -2.08
C GLN A 45 -4.31 11.69 -1.94
N GLY A 46 -3.38 11.03 -1.26
CA GLY A 46 -3.32 9.57 -1.20
C GLY A 46 -3.83 8.99 0.10
N VAL A 47 -4.40 7.79 0.02
CA VAL A 47 -4.72 6.93 1.17
C VAL A 47 -4.06 5.57 1.04
N ARG A 48 -3.81 4.96 2.19
CA ARG A 48 -3.52 3.53 2.33
C ARG A 48 -4.26 3.04 3.56
N SER A 49 -5.06 2.00 3.38
CA SER A 49 -5.78 1.34 4.45
C SER A 49 -4.82 0.56 5.35
N PRO A 50 -5.00 0.61 6.67
CA PRO A 50 -4.11 -0.07 7.60
C PRO A 50 -4.16 -1.58 7.38
N TYR A 51 -2.98 -2.19 7.36
CA TYR A 51 -2.79 -3.63 7.15
C TYR A 51 -3.37 -4.16 5.82
N PHE A 52 -3.73 -3.28 4.88
CA PHE A 52 -4.37 -3.62 3.60
C PHE A 52 -5.78 -4.24 3.73
N PHE A 53 -6.46 -4.03 4.87
CA PHE A 53 -7.83 -4.50 5.10
C PHE A 53 -8.87 -3.42 4.77
N GLY A 54 -10.16 -3.78 4.76
CA GLY A 54 -11.24 -2.79 4.70
C GLY A 54 -11.35 -2.01 3.38
N VAL A 55 -10.69 -2.48 2.32
CA VAL A 55 -10.82 -1.93 0.96
C VAL A 55 -12.23 -2.24 0.43
N THR A 56 -13.15 -1.32 0.67
CA THR A 56 -14.58 -1.45 0.32
C THR A 56 -15.08 -0.21 -0.41
N ASP A 57 -16.26 -0.30 -1.02
CA ASP A 57 -16.91 0.86 -1.65
C ASP A 57 -17.12 2.01 -0.64
N ALA A 58 -17.38 1.69 0.63
CA ALA A 58 -17.51 2.69 1.70
C ALA A 58 -16.21 3.48 1.93
N MET A 59 -15.06 2.80 1.94
CA MET A 59 -13.74 3.44 2.05
C MET A 59 -13.49 4.41 0.88
N TYR A 60 -13.80 3.98 -0.34
CA TYR A 60 -13.57 4.76 -1.55
C TYR A 60 -14.51 5.96 -1.63
N ASN A 61 -15.79 5.78 -1.29
CA ASN A 61 -16.78 6.86 -1.23
C ASN A 61 -16.37 7.94 -0.21
N ALA A 62 -15.96 7.52 1.00
CA ALA A 62 -15.46 8.44 2.02
C ALA A 62 -14.20 9.20 1.56
N SER A 63 -13.26 8.49 0.93
CA SER A 63 -12.01 9.07 0.42
C SER A 63 -12.27 10.13 -0.64
N ARG A 64 -13.13 9.83 -1.63
CA ARG A 64 -13.54 10.77 -2.69
C ARG A 64 -14.22 12.01 -2.13
N LYS A 65 -15.20 11.82 -1.23
CA LYS A 65 -15.89 12.94 -0.56
C LYS A 65 -14.95 13.79 0.30
N SER A 66 -13.85 13.21 0.76
CA SER A 66 -12.80 13.90 1.52
C SER A 66 -11.74 14.53 0.63
N GLY A 67 -11.91 14.55 -0.70
CA GLY A 67 -10.99 15.21 -1.64
C GLY A 67 -9.72 14.42 -1.97
N LEU A 68 -9.65 13.15 -1.57
CA LEU A 68 -8.55 12.25 -1.88
C LEU A 68 -8.71 11.72 -3.32
N ARG A 69 -7.59 11.35 -3.95
CA ARG A 69 -7.53 11.03 -5.38
C ARG A 69 -7.04 9.64 -5.69
N TYR A 70 -6.25 9.03 -4.80
CA TYR A 70 -5.72 7.70 -5.05
C TYR A 70 -5.63 6.82 -3.81
N ASP A 71 -5.78 5.52 -4.03
CA ASP A 71 -5.55 4.45 -3.06
C ASP A 71 -4.30 3.64 -3.43
N SER A 72 -3.63 3.11 -2.41
CA SER A 72 -2.57 2.12 -2.58
C SER A 72 -2.67 1.01 -1.53
N SER A 73 -3.85 0.37 -1.46
CA SER A 73 -4.16 -0.64 -0.45
C SER A 73 -4.37 -2.05 -1.00
N ILE A 74 -4.45 -2.22 -2.32
CA ILE A 74 -4.82 -3.50 -2.94
C ILE A 74 -3.54 -4.26 -3.36
N PRO A 75 -3.12 -5.30 -2.61
CA PRO A 75 -1.99 -6.14 -2.99
C PRO A 75 -2.27 -6.95 -4.24
N SER A 76 -1.24 -7.20 -5.05
CA SER A 76 -1.30 -8.32 -6.01
C SER A 76 -1.24 -9.64 -5.25
N LEU A 77 -2.06 -10.59 -5.67
CA LEU A 77 -2.15 -11.91 -5.02
C LEU A 77 -1.43 -13.00 -5.83
N ARG A 78 -0.88 -12.64 -6.99
CA ARG A 78 -0.07 -13.52 -7.83
C ARG A 78 1.16 -12.78 -8.37
N PRO A 79 2.30 -13.46 -8.57
CA PRO A 79 3.53 -12.81 -9.05
C PRO A 79 3.38 -12.17 -10.44
N GLU A 80 2.55 -12.73 -11.32
CA GLU A 80 2.34 -12.24 -12.68
C GLU A 80 1.44 -11.00 -12.77
N GLU A 81 0.77 -10.63 -11.68
CA GLU A 81 -0.14 -9.48 -11.61
C GLU A 81 0.60 -8.14 -11.50
N LEU A 82 1.36 -7.79 -12.55
CA LEU A 82 2.09 -6.52 -12.65
C LEU A 82 1.20 -5.43 -13.25
N TYR A 83 0.23 -4.93 -12.48
CA TYR A 83 -0.69 -3.89 -12.94
C TYR A 83 -0.07 -2.49 -12.91
N TRP A 84 -0.19 -1.76 -14.01
CA TRP A 84 -0.04 -0.30 -13.99
C TRP A 84 -1.18 0.33 -13.19
N PRO A 85 -1.00 1.53 -12.60
CA PRO A 85 -2.09 2.25 -11.96
C PRO A 85 -3.29 2.41 -12.90
N TYR A 86 -4.49 2.21 -12.38
CA TYR A 86 -5.74 2.24 -13.14
C TYR A 86 -6.82 2.98 -12.35
N THR A 87 -7.86 3.46 -13.02
CA THR A 87 -8.98 4.12 -12.35
C THR A 87 -10.05 3.12 -11.93
N GLY A 88 -10.79 3.44 -10.87
CA GLY A 88 -11.98 2.71 -10.45
C GLY A 88 -13.20 2.92 -11.35
N ASP A 89 -13.04 3.46 -12.57
CA ASP A 89 -14.14 3.69 -13.51
C ASP A 89 -14.81 2.36 -13.93
N TYR A 90 -14.01 1.29 -14.05
CA TYR A 90 -14.44 -0.02 -14.50
C TYR A 90 -14.05 -1.12 -13.51
N LYS A 91 -14.67 -2.29 -13.65
CA LYS A 91 -14.32 -3.48 -12.88
C LYS A 91 -12.86 -3.87 -13.18
N SER A 92 -12.04 -3.93 -12.13
CA SER A 92 -10.65 -4.40 -12.22
C SER A 92 -10.58 -5.90 -12.51
N SER A 93 -9.55 -6.31 -13.25
CA SER A 93 -9.17 -7.72 -13.42
C SER A 93 -8.20 -8.21 -12.34
N GLN A 94 -7.72 -7.33 -11.46
CA GLN A 94 -6.82 -7.69 -10.36
C GLN A 94 -7.52 -8.66 -9.40
N THR A 95 -6.86 -9.78 -9.10
CA THR A 95 -7.33 -10.71 -8.08
C THR A 95 -7.29 -10.01 -6.73
N CYS A 96 -8.37 -10.12 -5.96
CA CYS A 96 -8.44 -9.43 -4.69
C CYS A 96 -9.34 -10.18 -3.69
N GLY A 97 -9.10 -9.96 -2.39
CA GLY A 97 -9.89 -10.61 -1.34
C GLY A 97 -11.26 -9.95 -1.14
N SER A 98 -11.29 -8.62 -1.03
CA SER A 98 -12.51 -7.81 -0.93
C SER A 98 -12.49 -6.77 -2.06
N CYS A 99 -13.21 -7.06 -3.15
CA CYS A 99 -13.18 -6.22 -4.34
C CYS A 99 -14.29 -5.19 -4.31
N LEU A 100 -13.99 -4.00 -4.84
CA LEU A 100 -14.96 -2.95 -5.09
C LEU A 100 -16.08 -3.53 -5.96
N LYS A 101 -17.32 -3.27 -5.56
CA LYS A 101 -18.52 -3.74 -6.28
C LYS A 101 -19.10 -2.64 -7.15
N GLU A 102 -18.80 -1.39 -6.82
CA GLU A 102 -19.28 -0.21 -7.51
C GLU A 102 -18.18 0.46 -8.34
N SER A 103 -18.59 1.28 -9.29
CA SER A 103 -17.67 2.17 -10.01
C SER A 103 -17.35 3.39 -9.15
N HIS A 104 -16.07 3.77 -9.12
CA HIS A 104 -15.55 4.94 -8.41
C HIS A 104 -14.86 5.89 -9.40
N PRO A 105 -15.63 6.67 -10.19
CA PRO A 105 -15.06 7.33 -11.34
C PRO A 105 -13.96 8.34 -11.01
N GLY A 106 -12.89 8.30 -11.79
CA GLY A 106 -11.70 9.15 -11.68
C GLY A 106 -10.82 8.91 -10.44
N PHE A 107 -11.17 7.97 -9.56
CA PHE A 107 -10.35 7.63 -8.40
C PHE A 107 -9.27 6.63 -8.81
N LEU A 108 -8.01 6.98 -8.59
CA LEU A 108 -6.86 6.19 -9.04
C LEU A 108 -6.54 5.07 -8.03
N ILE A 109 -6.35 3.87 -8.53
CA ILE A 109 -5.87 2.72 -7.78
C ILE A 109 -4.42 2.53 -8.21
N SER A 110 -3.51 2.64 -7.25
CA SER A 110 -2.09 2.32 -7.41
C SER A 110 -1.83 0.97 -6.73
N PRO A 111 -1.92 -0.14 -7.48
CA PRO A 111 -1.79 -1.48 -6.91
C PRO A 111 -0.50 -1.64 -6.12
N LEU A 112 -0.60 -2.36 -5.01
CA LEU A 112 0.54 -2.72 -4.21
C LEU A 112 1.12 -4.02 -4.78
N LEU A 113 2.03 -3.88 -5.75
CA LEU A 113 2.64 -5.03 -6.41
C LEU A 113 3.55 -5.76 -5.41
N SER A 114 3.10 -6.94 -4.98
CA SER A 114 3.76 -7.75 -3.96
C SER A 114 5.13 -8.23 -4.44
N LEU A 115 6.10 -8.23 -3.53
CA LEU A 115 7.41 -8.81 -3.75
C LEU A 115 7.32 -10.34 -3.65
N THR A 116 8.23 -11.01 -4.35
CA THR A 116 8.51 -12.44 -4.17
C THR A 116 9.74 -12.57 -3.28
N GLY A 117 9.58 -13.18 -2.10
CA GLY A 117 10.67 -13.51 -1.19
C GLY A 117 11.56 -14.63 -1.72
N SER A 118 12.70 -14.88 -1.08
CA SER A 118 13.65 -15.94 -1.45
C SER A 118 13.06 -17.35 -1.42
N ASN A 119 12.03 -17.56 -0.59
CA ASN A 119 11.28 -18.82 -0.52
C ASN A 119 10.15 -18.93 -1.55
N GLY A 120 9.99 -17.95 -2.45
CA GLY A 120 8.92 -17.87 -3.45
C GLY A 120 7.57 -17.38 -2.90
N GLY A 121 7.47 -17.10 -1.61
CA GLY A 121 6.27 -16.54 -0.99
C GLY A 121 6.07 -15.07 -1.37
N LEU A 122 4.81 -14.64 -1.52
CA LEU A 122 4.47 -13.25 -1.78
C LEU A 122 4.41 -12.44 -0.48
N CYS A 123 4.89 -11.20 -0.55
CA CYS A 123 4.83 -10.24 0.55
C CYS A 123 4.49 -8.84 0.03
N SER A 124 3.50 -8.21 0.66
CA SER A 124 2.98 -6.90 0.30
C SER A 124 3.86 -5.75 0.78
N THR A 125 4.65 -5.98 1.83
CA THR A 125 5.74 -5.10 2.25
C THR A 125 7.02 -5.91 2.43
N VAL A 126 8.17 -5.28 2.30
CA VAL A 126 9.47 -5.98 2.40
C VAL A 126 9.66 -6.57 3.80
N ASP A 127 9.16 -5.89 4.83
CA ASP A 127 9.18 -6.34 6.22
C ASP A 127 8.17 -7.44 6.54
N SER A 128 7.29 -7.81 5.61
CA SER A 128 6.34 -8.92 5.77
C SER A 128 6.76 -10.19 5.01
N CYS A 129 7.95 -10.21 4.40
CA CYS A 129 8.45 -11.40 3.72
C CYS A 129 8.87 -12.46 4.75
N LEU A 130 8.39 -13.69 4.59
CA LEU A 130 8.61 -14.77 5.56
C LEU A 130 10.08 -15.18 5.73
N ASP A 131 10.88 -15.01 4.68
CA ASP A 131 12.32 -15.32 4.70
C ASP A 131 13.09 -14.01 4.71
N GLU A 132 13.35 -13.51 5.93
CA GLU A 132 14.05 -12.25 6.12
C GLU A 132 15.51 -12.35 5.67
N PRO A 133 16.06 -11.30 5.01
CA PRO A 133 17.47 -11.24 4.70
C PRO A 133 18.34 -11.42 5.94
N LYS A 134 19.48 -12.12 5.80
CA LYS A 134 20.42 -12.38 6.89
C LYS A 134 21.74 -11.62 6.75
N ASN A 135 21.91 -10.91 5.64
CA ASN A 135 23.08 -10.10 5.33
C ASN A 135 22.74 -9.06 4.23
N ALA A 136 23.70 -8.18 3.92
CA ALA A 136 23.52 -7.09 2.98
C ALA A 136 23.28 -7.58 1.55
N SER A 137 24.00 -8.62 1.10
CA SER A 137 23.80 -9.22 -0.23
C SER A 137 22.38 -9.74 -0.40
N GLN A 138 21.86 -10.48 0.59
CA GLN A 138 20.49 -11.00 0.52
C GLN A 138 19.44 -9.88 0.49
N THR A 139 19.70 -8.76 1.15
CA THR A 139 18.80 -7.60 1.11
C THR A 139 18.84 -6.94 -0.28
N PHE A 140 20.04 -6.74 -0.84
CA PHE A 140 20.22 -6.24 -2.20
C PHE A 140 19.54 -7.17 -3.21
N ASP A 141 19.83 -8.46 -3.15
CA ASP A 141 19.30 -9.48 -4.06
C ASP A 141 17.77 -9.53 -4.00
N LEU A 142 17.16 -9.44 -2.81
CA LEU A 142 15.70 -9.38 -2.68
C LEU A 142 15.11 -8.20 -3.45
N LEU A 143 15.68 -7.00 -3.28
CA LEU A 143 15.18 -5.79 -3.94
C LEU A 143 15.48 -5.79 -5.44
N TYR A 144 16.69 -6.17 -5.82
CA TYR A 144 17.16 -6.18 -7.20
C TYR A 144 16.43 -7.22 -8.04
N ASN A 145 16.24 -8.45 -7.54
CA ASN A 145 15.49 -9.47 -8.26
C ASN A 145 14.02 -9.06 -8.46
N ASN A 146 13.39 -8.45 -7.45
CA ASN A 146 12.04 -7.92 -7.60
C ASN A 146 11.99 -6.73 -8.58
N PHE A 147 13.00 -5.84 -8.58
CA PHE A 147 13.11 -4.81 -9.62
C PHE A 147 13.25 -5.43 -11.03
N LEU A 148 14.02 -6.50 -11.19
CA LEU A 148 14.14 -7.21 -12.47
C LEU A 148 12.81 -7.81 -12.93
N ASN A 149 12.02 -8.40 -12.02
CA ASN A 149 10.68 -8.92 -12.34
C ASN A 149 9.78 -7.85 -12.98
N HIS A 150 9.89 -6.59 -12.55
CA HIS A 150 9.15 -5.49 -13.14
C HIS A 150 9.79 -4.98 -14.44
N SER A 151 11.10 -4.67 -14.40
CA SER A 151 11.82 -4.00 -15.49
C SER A 151 11.95 -4.85 -16.75
N GLN A 152 12.02 -6.18 -16.60
CA GLN A 152 12.10 -7.15 -17.70
C GLN A 152 10.73 -7.63 -18.19
N ALA A 153 9.67 -7.43 -17.41
CA ALA A 153 8.29 -7.72 -17.83
C ALA A 153 7.66 -6.48 -18.50
N ASN A 154 6.59 -5.94 -17.93
CA ASN A 154 5.84 -4.81 -18.51
C ASN A 154 6.19 -3.44 -17.90
N ARG A 155 7.23 -3.37 -17.07
CA ARG A 155 7.71 -2.16 -16.38
C ARG A 155 6.67 -1.46 -15.51
N ALA A 156 5.67 -2.19 -15.01
CA ALA A 156 4.75 -1.65 -14.01
C ALA A 156 5.53 -1.09 -12.80
N PRO A 157 5.03 -0.02 -12.15
CA PRO A 157 5.80 0.66 -11.11
C PRO A 157 6.27 -0.28 -10.00
N PHE A 158 7.58 -0.35 -9.79
CA PHE A 158 8.16 -1.12 -8.69
C PHE A 158 8.11 -0.32 -7.40
N GLY A 159 7.35 -0.82 -6.41
CA GLY A 159 7.17 -0.16 -5.12
C GLY A 159 7.94 -0.88 -4.01
N ILE A 160 8.81 -0.15 -3.31
CA ILE A 160 9.41 -0.63 -2.07
C ILE A 160 8.56 -0.07 -0.91
N HIS A 161 7.75 -0.94 -0.32
CA HIS A 161 6.91 -0.61 0.83
C HIS A 161 7.49 -1.25 2.08
N ALA A 162 7.85 -0.43 3.06
CA ALA A 162 8.47 -0.91 4.30
C ALA A 162 8.03 -0.04 5.48
N ASN A 163 7.93 -0.66 6.66
CA ASN A 163 7.90 0.09 7.91
C ASN A 163 9.32 0.58 8.27
N ALA A 164 9.43 1.79 8.82
CA ALA A 164 10.73 2.37 9.17
C ALA A 164 11.56 1.48 10.12
N GLY A 165 10.89 0.71 10.99
CA GLY A 165 11.55 -0.22 11.92
C GLY A 165 12.36 -1.31 11.22
N TRP A 166 11.97 -1.75 10.02
CA TRP A 166 12.72 -2.74 9.25
C TRP A 166 14.05 -2.18 8.77
N LEU A 167 14.04 -0.97 8.18
CA LEU A 167 15.25 -0.33 7.67
C LEU A 167 16.18 0.18 8.79
N LEU A 168 15.61 0.55 9.94
CA LEU A 168 16.33 1.11 11.08
C LEU A 168 16.58 0.08 12.20
N ASN A 169 16.44 -1.21 11.92
CA ASN A 169 16.65 -2.26 12.90
C ASN A 169 18.13 -2.34 13.30
N ALA A 170 18.44 -1.99 14.55
CA ALA A 170 19.80 -2.04 15.08
C ALA A 170 20.35 -3.47 15.21
N GLU A 171 19.49 -4.47 15.29
CA GLU A 171 19.88 -5.89 15.35
C GLU A 171 20.18 -6.46 13.95
N ALA A 172 19.76 -5.76 12.88
CA ALA A 172 19.95 -6.16 11.49
C ALA A 172 20.51 -4.99 10.64
N PRO A 173 21.67 -4.40 10.98
CA PRO A 173 22.21 -3.23 10.30
C PRO A 173 22.50 -3.48 8.81
N PHE A 174 22.75 -4.75 8.47
CA PHE A 174 22.97 -5.22 7.10
C PHE A 174 21.77 -4.97 6.17
N VAL A 175 20.55 -4.81 6.70
CA VAL A 175 19.36 -4.45 5.89
C VAL A 175 19.56 -3.10 5.23
N LYS A 176 19.99 -2.10 6.00
CA LYS A 176 20.27 -0.76 5.49
C LYS A 176 21.44 -0.76 4.52
N GLU A 177 22.49 -1.53 4.82
CA GLU A 177 23.67 -1.66 3.95
C GLU A 177 23.33 -2.26 2.59
N GLY A 178 22.42 -3.26 2.54
CA GLY A 178 21.96 -3.84 1.29
C GLY A 178 20.96 -2.95 0.53
N TYR A 179 20.11 -2.19 1.23
CA TYR A 179 19.19 -1.24 0.62
C TYR A 179 19.89 -0.08 -0.10
N LEU A 180 21.10 0.30 0.34
CA LEU A 180 21.86 1.43 -0.19
C LEU A 180 22.80 1.08 -1.36
N GLN A 181 22.89 -0.19 -1.74
CA GLN A 181 23.68 -0.66 -2.89
C GLN A 181 22.90 -0.47 -4.19
#